data_AF-A0A376FCC7-F1
#
_entry.id   AF-A0A376FCC7-F1
#
_cell.length_a   1.000
_cell.length_b   1.000
_cell.length_c   1.000
_cell.angle_alpha   90.00
_cell.angle_beta   90.00
_cell.angle_gamma   90.00
#
_symmetry.space_group_name_H-M   'P 1'
#
loop_
_entity.id
_entity.type
_entity.pdbx_description
1 polymer ?
#
loop_
_entity_poly.entity_id
_entity_poly.type
_entity_poly.pdbx_seq_one_letter_code
_entity_poly.pdbx_strand_id
1 'polypeptide(L)'
;MTPDYAEIAKLCDLWLAPKQGTDAAMAMAMGHVMLREFHLDKPSQYFTDYVRRYTDMPMLVMLEEREGYYAAGRTLRAADLVDSLGQENNPEWKTVAYNSNGELVAPNGSIGFRWGEKGKWNLEQRNGTTGEETELRLSMLGSPGRDRRGRVPVLRR
;
A
#
# COMPACT_ATOMS: atom_id res chain seq x y z
N MET A 1 -26.36 9.70 7.19
CA MET A 1 -25.61 10.93 6.87
C MET A 1 -26.25 11.55 5.64
N THR A 2 -26.99 12.64 5.82
CA THR A 2 -27.75 13.32 4.76
C THR A 2 -27.78 14.81 5.07
N PRO A 3 -27.67 15.71 4.07
CA PRO A 3 -27.62 17.16 4.30
C PRO A 3 -28.95 17.71 4.87
N ASP A 4 -30.06 17.03 4.61
CA ASP A 4 -31.40 17.30 5.12
C ASP A 4 -31.90 16.16 6.01
N TYR A 5 -32.99 16.41 6.73
CA TYR A 5 -33.64 15.41 7.58
C TYR A 5 -34.52 14.46 6.76
N ALA A 6 -33.87 13.68 5.89
CA ALA A 6 -34.50 12.70 5.02
C ALA A 6 -35.13 11.54 5.82
N GLU A 7 -36.01 10.75 5.19
CA GLU A 7 -36.72 9.64 5.85
C GLU A 7 -35.78 8.63 6.53
N ILE A 8 -34.59 8.43 5.96
CA ILE A 8 -33.57 7.55 6.55
C ILE A 8 -33.11 8.03 7.93
N ALA A 9 -33.09 9.35 8.19
CA ALA A 9 -32.68 9.91 9.47
C ALA A 9 -33.63 9.50 10.61
N LYS A 10 -34.92 9.27 10.31
CA LYS A 10 -35.91 8.78 11.28
C LYS A 10 -35.62 7.34 11.76
N LEU A 11 -34.92 6.56 10.94
CA LEU A 11 -34.65 5.14 11.19
C LEU A 11 -33.30 4.90 11.88
N CYS A 12 -32.45 5.93 12.00
CA CYS A 12 -31.10 5.81 12.54
C CYS A 12 -31.03 6.31 13.99
N ASP A 13 -30.11 5.75 14.78
CA ASP A 13 -29.84 6.24 16.14
C ASP A 13 -29.18 7.63 16.14
N LEU A 14 -28.43 7.96 15.09
CA LEU A 14 -27.74 9.24 14.94
C LEU A 14 -27.87 9.77 13.51
N TRP A 15 -28.28 11.02 13.40
CA TRP A 15 -28.25 11.77 12.15
C TRP A 15 -27.10 12.78 12.16
N LEU A 16 -26.28 12.74 11.11
CA LEU A 16 -25.21 13.68 10.83
C LEU A 16 -25.51 14.39 9.52
N ALA A 17 -25.43 15.72 9.54
CA ALA A 17 -25.84 16.61 8.46
C ALA A 17 -24.68 17.46 7.91
N PRO A 18 -23.69 16.85 7.22
CA PRO A 18 -22.64 17.61 6.55
C PRO A 18 -23.24 18.45 5.40
N LYS A 19 -22.53 19.51 5.01
CA LYS A 19 -22.88 20.26 3.80
C LYS A 19 -22.80 19.32 2.59
N GLN A 20 -23.80 19.35 1.71
CA GLN A 20 -23.82 18.45 0.56
C GLN A 20 -22.56 18.59 -0.30
N GLY A 21 -21.98 17.45 -0.72
CA GLY A 21 -20.74 17.42 -1.49
C GLY A 21 -19.47 17.58 -0.66
N THR A 22 -19.57 17.63 0.67
CA THR A 22 -18.41 17.71 1.59
C THR A 22 -18.17 16.42 2.38
N ASP A 23 -18.91 15.36 2.08
CA ASP A 23 -18.87 14.07 2.78
C ASP A 23 -17.46 13.44 2.78
N ALA A 24 -16.68 13.65 1.72
CA ALA A 24 -15.29 13.21 1.63
C ALA A 24 -14.39 13.85 2.70
N ALA A 25 -14.63 15.11 3.08
CA ALA A 25 -13.86 15.76 4.13
C ALA A 25 -14.10 15.09 5.49
N MET A 26 -15.35 14.74 5.77
CA MET A 26 -15.72 13.97 6.97
C MET A 26 -15.08 12.57 6.93
N ALA A 27 -15.16 11.88 5.80
CA ALA A 27 -14.54 10.55 5.63
C ALA A 27 -13.02 10.58 5.84
N MET A 28 -12.32 11.61 5.34
CA MET A 28 -10.89 11.79 5.57
C MET A 28 -10.55 12.04 7.05
N ALA A 29 -11.39 12.81 7.76
CA ALA A 29 -11.22 13.04 9.20
C ALA A 29 -11.46 11.75 10.01
N MET A 30 -12.47 10.95 9.65
CA MET A 30 -12.70 9.63 10.25
C MET A 30 -11.51 8.70 10.00
N GLY A 31 -11.04 8.63 8.75
CA GLY A 31 -9.87 7.84 8.37
C GLY A 31 -8.60 8.26 9.12
N HIS A 32 -8.42 9.56 9.37
CA HIS A 32 -7.30 10.07 10.17
C HIS A 32 -7.32 9.52 11.60
N VAL A 33 -8.48 9.56 12.27
CA VAL A 33 -8.63 9.01 13.62
C VAL A 33 -8.42 7.50 13.62
N MET A 34 -8.99 6.79 12.63
CA MET A 34 -8.82 5.33 12.50
C MET A 34 -7.34 4.94 12.35
N LEU A 35 -6.58 5.64 11.50
CA LEU A 35 -5.15 5.38 11.31
C LEU A 35 -4.33 5.76 12.56
N ARG A 36 -4.62 6.90 13.18
CA ARG A 36 -3.91 7.34 14.40
C ARG A 36 -4.09 6.32 15.53
N GLU A 37 -5.32 5.99 15.86
CA GLU A 37 -5.60 5.18 17.04
C GLU A 37 -5.31 3.70 16.82
N PHE A 38 -5.70 3.14 15.67
CA PHE A 38 -5.70 1.69 15.44
C PHE A 38 -4.56 1.19 14.53
N HIS A 39 -3.76 2.06 13.94
CA HIS A 39 -2.56 1.67 13.17
C HIS A 39 -1.25 2.24 13.71
N LEU A 40 -1.29 3.31 14.54
CA LEU A 40 -0.09 3.93 15.11
C LEU A 40 -0.01 3.77 16.64
N ASP A 41 -0.97 4.35 17.38
CA ASP A 41 -0.85 4.46 18.84
C ASP A 41 -1.12 3.12 19.54
N LYS A 42 -2.14 2.38 19.08
CA LYS A 42 -2.48 1.03 19.54
C LYS A 42 -2.79 0.14 18.33
N PRO A 43 -1.76 -0.34 17.62
CA PRO A 43 -1.94 -1.07 16.38
C PRO A 43 -2.80 -2.32 16.60
N SER A 44 -3.95 -2.36 15.94
CA SER A 44 -4.83 -3.54 15.90
C SER A 44 -4.14 -4.64 15.11
N GLN A 45 -3.96 -5.82 15.71
CA GLN A 45 -3.36 -6.96 15.04
C GLN A 45 -4.15 -7.34 13.78
N TYR A 46 -5.48 -7.36 13.88
CA TYR A 46 -6.35 -7.70 12.76
C TYR A 46 -6.24 -6.68 11.61
N PHE A 47 -6.34 -5.38 11.90
CA PHE A 47 -6.26 -4.37 10.83
C PHE A 47 -4.87 -4.32 10.20
N THR A 48 -3.81 -4.47 11.00
CA THR A 48 -2.43 -4.46 10.51
C THR A 48 -2.17 -5.65 9.58
N ASP A 49 -2.64 -6.84 9.94
CA ASP A 49 -2.51 -8.03 9.09
C ASP A 49 -3.36 -7.90 7.82
N TYR A 50 -4.60 -7.41 7.94
CA TYR A 50 -5.50 -7.24 6.81
C TYR A 50 -4.90 -6.33 5.74
N VAL A 51 -4.47 -5.11 6.13
CA VAL A 51 -3.94 -4.15 5.15
C VAL A 51 -2.62 -4.61 4.54
N ARG A 52 -1.84 -5.42 5.25
CA ARG A 52 -0.61 -6.02 4.73
C ARG A 52 -0.85 -7.03 3.62
N ARG A 53 -1.90 -7.85 3.74
CA ARG A 53 -2.15 -8.96 2.83
C ARG A 53 -3.12 -8.62 1.69
N TYR A 54 -4.02 -7.68 1.92
CA TYR A 54 -5.16 -7.46 1.02
C TYR A 54 -5.21 -6.06 0.40
N THR A 55 -4.19 -5.23 0.62
CA THR A 55 -4.09 -3.90 -0.01
C THR A 55 -2.71 -3.70 -0.64
N ASP A 56 -2.58 -2.65 -1.42
CA ASP A 56 -1.33 -2.22 -2.02
C ASP A 56 -0.47 -1.33 -1.10
N MET A 57 -0.86 -1.15 0.17
CA MET A 57 -0.08 -0.38 1.16
C MET A 57 1.41 -0.78 1.28
N PRO A 58 1.82 -2.06 1.24
CA PRO A 58 3.23 -2.42 1.32
C PRO A 58 4.00 -2.20 -0.01
N MET A 59 3.33 -1.86 -1.10
CA MET A 59 3.98 -1.70 -2.42
C MET A 59 4.78 -0.41 -2.50
N LEU A 60 5.89 -0.46 -3.22
CA LEU A 60 6.80 0.67 -3.37
C LEU A 60 6.39 1.61 -4.50
N VAL A 61 6.47 2.91 -4.24
CA VAL A 61 6.21 3.98 -5.21
C VAL A 61 7.51 4.72 -5.50
N MET A 62 7.77 5.00 -6.78
CA MET A 62 8.91 5.80 -7.20
C MET A 62 8.66 7.27 -6.91
N LEU A 63 9.68 7.97 -6.40
CA LEU A 63 9.62 9.41 -6.21
C LEU A 63 10.25 10.13 -7.40
N GLU A 64 9.54 11.09 -7.96
CA GLU A 64 10.01 11.94 -9.04
C GLU A 64 10.52 13.26 -8.49
N GLU A 65 11.74 13.63 -8.84
CA GLU A 65 12.32 14.92 -8.44
C GLU A 65 11.60 16.07 -9.15
N ARG A 66 11.34 17.13 -8.40
CA ARG A 66 10.79 18.41 -8.82
C ARG A 66 11.61 19.52 -8.17
N GLU A 67 11.34 20.77 -8.54
CA GLU A 67 12.08 21.93 -8.04
C GLU A 67 11.91 22.08 -6.51
N GLY A 68 12.87 21.55 -5.75
CA GLY A 68 12.92 21.65 -4.28
C GLY A 68 12.08 20.61 -3.52
N TYR A 69 11.39 19.69 -4.20
CA TYR A 69 10.59 18.64 -3.56
C TYR A 69 10.49 17.37 -4.43
N TYR A 70 9.83 16.33 -3.91
CA TYR A 70 9.53 15.10 -4.65
C TYR A 70 8.02 14.92 -4.79
N ALA A 71 7.57 14.43 -5.95
CA ALA A 71 6.20 13.99 -6.18
C ALA A 71 6.15 12.45 -6.24
N ALA A 72 5.04 11.86 -5.81
CA ALA A 72 4.80 10.43 -6.02
C ALA A 72 4.58 10.18 -7.52
N GLY A 73 5.42 9.34 -8.11
CA GLY A 73 5.30 8.87 -9.48
C GLY A 73 4.59 7.52 -9.57
N ARG A 74 5.02 6.67 -10.50
CA ARG A 74 4.47 5.32 -10.67
C ARG A 74 4.96 4.33 -9.60
N THR A 75 4.21 3.25 -9.41
CA THR A 75 4.63 2.08 -8.62
C THR A 75 5.90 1.45 -9.20
N LEU A 76 6.82 1.05 -8.34
CA LEU A 76 8.03 0.32 -8.71
C LEU A 76 7.65 -1.06 -9.27
N ARG A 77 8.27 -1.43 -10.38
CA ARG A 77 8.02 -2.70 -11.08
C ARG A 77 9.24 -3.61 -10.98
N ALA A 78 9.04 -4.91 -11.10
CA ALA A 78 10.15 -5.87 -11.07
C ALA A 78 11.18 -5.54 -12.16
N ALA A 79 10.73 -5.14 -13.36
CA ALA A 79 11.58 -4.73 -14.48
C ALA A 79 12.49 -3.51 -14.20
N ASP A 80 12.24 -2.76 -13.13
CA ASP A 80 13.07 -1.60 -12.76
C ASP A 80 14.33 -2.00 -11.97
N LEU A 81 14.42 -3.26 -11.55
CA LEU A 81 15.50 -3.78 -10.73
C LEU A 81 16.43 -4.67 -11.55
N VAL A 82 17.65 -4.84 -11.07
CA VAL A 82 18.63 -5.77 -11.65
C VAL A 82 18.03 -7.17 -11.71
N ASP A 83 18.25 -7.85 -12.83
CA ASP A 83 17.72 -9.18 -13.16
C ASP A 83 16.18 -9.30 -13.07
N SER A 84 15.44 -8.18 -13.10
CA SER A 84 13.99 -8.13 -12.96
C SER A 84 13.44 -8.90 -11.74
N LEU A 85 14.21 -8.99 -10.64
CA LEU A 85 13.93 -9.88 -9.49
C LEU A 85 13.72 -11.36 -9.88
N GLY A 86 14.31 -11.84 -10.98
CA GLY A 86 14.11 -13.18 -11.50
C GLY A 86 12.75 -13.40 -12.18
N GLN A 87 12.04 -12.33 -12.53
CA GLN A 87 10.78 -12.40 -13.26
C GLN A 87 11.03 -12.26 -14.76
N GLU A 88 10.87 -13.34 -15.52
CA GLU A 88 11.00 -13.32 -16.98
C GLU A 88 9.70 -12.92 -17.69
N ASN A 89 8.56 -13.43 -17.20
CA ASN A 89 7.25 -13.11 -17.76
C ASN A 89 6.68 -11.81 -17.17
N ASN A 90 6.29 -10.87 -18.03
CA ASN A 90 5.66 -9.58 -17.70
C ASN A 90 6.26 -8.84 -16.47
N PRO A 91 7.59 -8.66 -16.36
CA PRO A 91 8.22 -8.03 -15.20
C PRO A 91 7.80 -6.57 -14.99
N GLU A 92 7.41 -5.87 -16.05
CA GLU A 92 6.90 -4.49 -16.00
C GLU A 92 5.48 -4.38 -15.41
N TRP A 93 4.79 -5.51 -15.24
CA TRP A 93 3.43 -5.61 -14.68
C TRP A 93 3.39 -6.19 -13.25
N LYS A 94 4.55 -6.39 -12.63
CA LYS A 94 4.68 -6.98 -11.29
C LYS A 94 5.18 -5.93 -10.31
N THR A 95 4.37 -5.61 -9.29
CA THR A 95 4.69 -4.62 -8.26
C THR A 95 5.68 -5.18 -7.24
N VAL A 96 6.47 -4.30 -6.62
CA VAL A 96 7.54 -4.68 -5.69
C VAL A 96 7.27 -4.13 -4.29
N ALA A 97 7.62 -4.90 -3.27
CA ALA A 97 7.57 -4.54 -1.87
C ALA A 97 8.86 -4.96 -1.14
N TYR A 98 9.06 -4.47 0.08
CA TYR A 98 10.04 -5.04 1.01
C TYR A 98 9.40 -6.14 1.84
N ASN A 99 10.14 -7.21 2.13
CA ASN A 99 9.76 -8.16 3.17
C ASN A 99 10.20 -7.67 4.57
N SER A 100 9.81 -8.41 5.61
CA SER A 100 10.18 -8.13 7.00
C SER A 100 11.70 -8.17 7.25
N ASN A 101 12.44 -8.94 6.45
CA ASN A 101 13.92 -9.04 6.49
C ASN A 101 14.64 -7.87 5.80
N GLY A 102 13.92 -7.03 5.05
CA GLY A 102 14.48 -5.90 4.31
C GLY A 102 14.95 -6.23 2.89
N GLU A 103 14.49 -7.34 2.32
CA GLU A 103 14.78 -7.76 0.95
C GLU A 103 13.65 -7.28 0.01
N LEU A 104 14.02 -6.93 -1.22
CA LEU A 104 13.05 -6.58 -2.26
C LEU A 104 12.44 -7.86 -2.84
N VAL A 105 11.11 -7.88 -2.95
CA VAL A 105 10.35 -9.03 -3.45
C VAL A 105 9.22 -8.56 -4.37
N ALA A 106 8.97 -9.32 -5.43
CA ALA A 106 7.74 -9.24 -6.21
C ALA A 106 6.76 -10.31 -5.67
N PRO A 107 5.78 -9.94 -4.81
CA PRO A 107 4.84 -10.91 -4.26
C PRO A 107 3.88 -11.43 -5.34
N ASN A 108 3.33 -12.62 -5.11
CA ASN A 108 2.24 -13.17 -5.91
C ASN A 108 1.05 -12.19 -6.03
N GLY A 109 0.22 -12.40 -7.06
CA GLY A 109 -1.09 -11.73 -7.19
C GLY A 109 -1.13 -10.46 -8.04
N SER A 110 0.01 -9.82 -8.31
CA SER A 110 0.06 -8.70 -9.26
C SER A 110 -0.35 -9.12 -10.68
N ILE A 111 -0.83 -8.16 -11.49
CA ILE A 111 -1.49 -8.46 -12.77
C ILE A 111 -0.56 -9.16 -13.77
N GLY A 112 0.76 -8.97 -13.67
CA GLY A 112 1.74 -9.68 -14.50
C GLY A 112 1.79 -11.20 -14.27
N PHE A 113 1.29 -11.71 -13.14
CA PHE A 113 1.18 -13.16 -12.91
C PHE A 113 -0.07 -13.79 -13.53
N ARG A 114 -1.01 -12.98 -14.05
CA ARG A 114 -2.30 -13.46 -14.56
C ARG A 114 -2.21 -14.05 -15.96
N TRP A 115 -1.31 -13.51 -16.79
CA TRP A 115 -1.19 -13.84 -18.20
C TRP A 115 0.23 -14.30 -18.51
N GLY A 116 0.41 -15.14 -19.53
CA GLY A 116 1.73 -15.68 -19.90
C GLY A 116 2.29 -16.77 -18.97
N GLU A 117 1.74 -16.91 -17.76
CA GLU A 117 2.07 -17.96 -16.78
C GLU A 117 0.82 -18.42 -16.00
N LYS A 118 0.98 -19.38 -15.07
CA LYS A 118 -0.12 -19.91 -14.24
C LYS A 118 0.33 -20.21 -12.81
N GLY A 119 -0.63 -20.24 -11.88
CA GLY A 119 -0.45 -20.71 -10.51
C GLY A 119 0.00 -19.65 -9.49
N LYS A 120 0.48 -18.48 -9.94
CA LYS A 120 0.97 -17.38 -9.06
C LYS A 120 0.05 -16.17 -8.96
N TRP A 121 -1.07 -16.16 -9.70
CA TRP A 121 -2.10 -15.13 -9.57
C TRP A 121 -3.08 -15.46 -8.44
N ASN A 122 -2.61 -15.27 -7.21
CA ASN A 122 -3.35 -15.49 -5.97
C ASN A 122 -2.85 -14.49 -4.89
N LEU A 123 -3.53 -14.43 -3.75
CA LEU A 123 -3.16 -13.58 -2.62
C LEU A 123 -2.42 -14.34 -1.52
N GLU A 124 -1.74 -15.44 -1.87
CA GLU A 124 -0.84 -16.08 -0.92
C GLU A 124 0.37 -15.17 -0.68
N GLN A 125 0.76 -15.04 0.58
CA GLN A 125 1.92 -14.23 1.00
C GLN A 125 3.22 -14.94 0.63
N ARG A 126 3.52 -15.00 -0.67
CA ARG A 126 4.68 -15.71 -1.22
C ARG A 126 5.50 -14.84 -2.15
N ASN A 127 6.80 -15.08 -2.14
CA ASN A 127 7.74 -14.53 -3.11
C ASN A 127 7.44 -15.13 -4.50
N GLY A 128 7.13 -14.29 -5.48
CA GLY A 128 6.80 -14.73 -6.84
C GLY A 128 7.95 -15.37 -7.60
N THR A 129 9.19 -15.25 -7.12
CA THR A 129 10.38 -15.88 -7.70
C THR A 129 10.66 -17.22 -7.03
N THR A 130 10.85 -17.25 -5.71
CA THR A 130 11.24 -18.47 -4.97
C THR A 130 10.06 -19.36 -4.58
N GLY A 131 8.84 -18.81 -4.51
CA GLY A 131 7.65 -19.51 -4.02
C GLY A 131 7.58 -19.63 -2.49
N GLU A 132 8.59 -19.14 -1.77
CA GLU A 132 8.65 -19.18 -0.32
C GLU A 132 7.68 -18.18 0.31
N GLU A 133 7.24 -18.48 1.54
CA GLU A 133 6.40 -17.57 2.32
C GLU A 133 7.15 -16.29 2.67
N THR A 134 6.47 -15.14 2.59
CA THR A 134 7.07 -13.84 2.83
C THR A 134 6.09 -12.88 3.51
N GLU A 135 6.55 -12.23 4.57
CA GLU A 135 5.78 -11.19 5.24
C GLU A 135 6.19 -9.82 4.70
N LEU A 136 5.26 -9.09 4.08
CA LEU A 136 5.55 -7.77 3.50
C LEU A 136 5.60 -6.69 4.57
N ARG A 137 6.53 -5.74 4.46
CA ARG A 137 6.67 -4.59 5.36
C ARG A 137 5.79 -3.44 4.92
N LEU A 138 5.04 -2.86 5.86
CA LEU A 138 4.12 -1.73 5.59
C LEU A 138 4.79 -0.36 5.56
N SER A 139 5.79 -0.11 6.41
CA SER A 139 6.40 1.21 6.57
C SER A 139 7.93 1.15 6.50
N MET A 140 8.52 2.16 5.87
CA MET A 140 9.97 2.34 5.79
C MET A 140 10.54 3.22 6.92
N LEU A 141 9.70 3.65 7.87
CA LEU A 141 10.17 4.36 9.05
C LEU A 141 10.98 3.41 9.96
N GLY A 142 12.17 3.84 10.39
CA GLY A 142 13.04 3.04 11.24
C GLY A 142 13.94 2.01 10.52
N SER A 143 13.83 1.88 9.20
CA SER A 143 14.73 1.02 8.41
C SER A 143 16.17 1.57 8.34
N PRO A 144 17.21 0.72 8.42
CA PRO A 144 18.60 1.13 8.21
C PRO A 144 18.76 1.78 6.82
N GLY A 145 19.38 2.97 6.75
CA GLY A 145 19.58 3.72 5.51
C GLY A 145 18.77 5.02 5.37
N ARG A 146 17.98 5.41 6.38
CA ARG A 146 17.22 6.67 6.41
C ARG A 146 17.86 7.67 7.39
N ASP A 147 18.25 8.86 6.93
CA ASP A 147 18.49 10.02 7.82
C ASP A 147 17.15 10.39 8.49
N ARG A 148 17.20 10.86 9.75
CA ARG A 148 16.05 11.29 10.58
C ARG A 148 15.18 12.39 9.93
N ARG A 149 15.54 12.85 8.74
CA ARG A 149 14.84 13.83 7.89
C ARG A 149 13.93 13.23 6.81
N GLY A 150 13.64 11.93 6.85
CA GLY A 150 12.58 11.32 6.03
C GLY A 150 12.88 11.15 4.54
N ARG A 151 14.10 11.46 4.07
CA ARG A 151 14.51 11.23 2.69
C ARG A 151 14.57 9.72 2.40
N VAL A 152 13.82 9.28 1.41
CA VAL A 152 13.85 7.89 0.92
C VAL A 152 15.22 7.67 0.28
N PRO A 153 15.90 6.53 0.52
CA PRO A 153 17.09 6.18 -0.25
C PRO A 153 16.67 6.07 -1.71
N VAL A 154 17.10 7.03 -2.52
CA VAL A 154 16.96 6.96 -3.97
C VAL A 154 17.79 5.78 -4.41
N LEU A 155 17.16 4.69 -4.87
CA LEU A 155 17.86 3.71 -5.69
C LEU A 155 18.33 4.46 -6.94
N ARG A 156 19.61 4.84 -6.94
CA ARG A 156 20.27 5.31 -8.15
C ARG A 156 20.47 4.08 -9.04
N ARG A 157 20.12 4.25 -10.31
CA ARG A 157 20.39 3.28 -11.38
C ARG A 157 21.87 2.90 -11.41
#